data_AF-A0A953NA38-F1
#
_entry.id   AF-A0A953NA38-F1
#
_cell.length_a   1.000
_cell.length_b   1.000
_cell.length_c   1.000
_cell.angle_alpha   90.00
_cell.angle_beta   90.00
_cell.angle_gamma   90.00
#
_symmetry.space_group_name_H-M   'P 1'
#
loop_
_entity.id
_entity.type
_entity.pdbx_description
1 polymer ?
#
loop_
_entity_poly.entity_id
_entity_poly.type
_entity_poly.pdbx_seq_one_letter_code
_entity_poly.pdbx_strand_id
1 'polypeptide(L)'
;MKSVVEVISRNIKQTRTLHSNKIYVIEGEVRVEKGVRLTVQDNTTILLVNGEFPKSCVRRSTLIFDQGSILVADRLYVRACTQTYKPVKLANNGGVWFLGNYSHASKDGVSVKTNRRNPLSSFTAKLIATYYLGRPDDPTPSKRTKRAQRTDDVDGFSVLGVGKAEWNISEVRSFHSADDAFDVTNSHISLKRLQITLPVEDGMNISSSRVEIHHSLRMHLRKTKAKDRDLFDLETDDGASFVELYSGCWVTLEGVFGDQAVLSSTQMPKAITRDDNERLYSFKGKLRSAALIYSIDRD
;
A
#
# COMPACT_ATOMS: atom_id res chain seq x y z
N MET A 1 10.66 24.39 -19.20
CA MET A 1 9.22 24.66 -19.29
C MET A 1 8.61 24.44 -17.92
N LYS A 2 7.76 25.36 -17.43
CA LYS A 2 6.97 25.10 -16.20
C LYS A 2 5.94 24.02 -16.53
N SER A 3 5.94 22.91 -15.81
CA SER A 3 4.92 21.87 -15.96
C SER A 3 3.55 22.48 -15.66
N VAL A 4 2.56 22.22 -16.53
CA VAL A 4 1.18 22.65 -16.29
C VAL A 4 0.60 21.78 -15.18
N VAL A 5 0.05 22.41 -14.15
CA VAL A 5 -0.62 21.73 -13.04
C VAL A 5 -2.10 21.58 -13.36
N GLU A 6 -2.63 20.38 -13.19
CA GLU A 6 -4.06 20.09 -13.37
C GLU A 6 -4.63 19.47 -12.09
N VAL A 7 -5.60 20.14 -11.48
CA VAL A 7 -6.25 19.69 -10.26
C VAL A 7 -7.46 18.81 -10.60
N ILE A 8 -7.54 17.65 -9.97
CA ILE A 8 -8.63 16.69 -10.04
C ILE A 8 -9.22 16.61 -8.63
N SER A 9 -10.40 17.18 -8.45
CA SER A 9 -11.12 17.23 -7.16
C SER A 9 -12.49 16.55 -7.19
N ARG A 10 -12.75 15.81 -8.27
CA ARG A 10 -13.98 15.04 -8.49
C ARG A 10 -13.63 13.67 -9.05
N ASN A 11 -14.50 12.70 -8.80
CA ASN A 11 -14.39 11.36 -9.37
C ASN A 11 -14.17 11.39 -10.89
N ILE A 12 -13.34 10.46 -11.35
CA ILE A 12 -13.08 10.20 -12.75
C ILE A 12 -14.17 9.24 -13.24
N LYS A 13 -15.21 9.81 -13.85
CA LYS A 13 -16.41 9.09 -14.32
C LYS A 13 -16.36 8.65 -15.78
N GLN A 14 -15.33 9.09 -16.50
CA GLN A 14 -15.14 8.80 -17.93
C GLN A 14 -13.69 8.43 -18.17
N THR A 15 -13.48 7.56 -19.15
CA THR A 15 -12.14 7.12 -19.54
C THR A 15 -11.27 8.33 -19.85
N ARG A 16 -10.08 8.35 -19.26
CA ARG A 16 -9.21 9.52 -19.28
C ARG A 16 -7.75 9.11 -19.39
N THR A 17 -6.97 9.94 -20.08
CA THR A 17 -5.51 9.83 -20.12
C THR A 17 -4.86 10.95 -19.32
N LEU A 18 -3.92 10.60 -18.45
CA LEU A 18 -3.01 11.53 -17.77
C LEU A 18 -1.70 11.56 -18.55
N HIS A 19 -1.34 12.75 -19.05
CA HIS A 19 -0.20 12.97 -19.91
C HIS A 19 1.05 13.37 -19.13
N SER A 20 2.22 12.89 -19.56
CA SER A 20 3.48 13.08 -18.83
C SER A 20 4.02 14.53 -18.86
N ASN A 21 3.45 15.41 -19.69
CA ASN A 21 3.78 16.84 -19.75
C ASN A 21 3.05 17.69 -18.69
N LYS A 22 2.20 17.07 -17.87
CA LYS A 22 1.45 17.72 -16.78
C LYS A 22 1.77 17.09 -15.44
N ILE A 23 1.57 17.86 -14.38
CA ILE A 23 1.49 17.36 -13.01
C ILE A 23 0.03 17.33 -12.64
N TYR A 24 -0.46 16.17 -12.21
CA TYR A 24 -1.84 16.02 -11.74
C TYR A 24 -1.87 16.13 -10.23
N VAL A 25 -2.86 16.83 -9.70
CA VAL A 25 -3.06 16.98 -8.26
C VAL A 25 -4.41 16.41 -7.91
N ILE A 26 -4.44 15.47 -6.97
CA ILE A 26 -5.65 14.97 -6.33
C ILE A 26 -5.90 15.84 -5.11
N GLU A 27 -7.09 16.44 -5.06
CA GLU A 27 -7.53 17.28 -3.95
C GLU A 27 -8.88 16.77 -3.42
N GLY A 28 -8.86 16.22 -2.20
CA GLY A 28 -9.98 15.46 -1.65
C GLY A 28 -9.97 13.99 -2.10
N GLU A 29 -11.13 13.34 -1.98
CA GLU A 29 -11.33 11.96 -2.44
C GLU A 29 -11.66 11.94 -3.93
N VAL A 30 -10.82 11.27 -4.71
CA VAL A 30 -11.06 11.04 -6.13
C VAL A 30 -11.13 9.54 -6.37
N ARG A 31 -12.30 9.11 -6.85
CA ARG A 31 -12.50 7.72 -7.27
C ARG A 31 -12.42 7.59 -8.79
N VAL A 32 -11.71 6.57 -9.27
CA VAL A 32 -11.87 6.06 -10.64
C VAL A 32 -13.04 5.08 -10.60
N GLU A 33 -14.17 5.47 -11.18
CA GLU A 33 -15.42 4.72 -11.00
C GLU A 33 -15.40 3.38 -11.76
N LYS A 34 -16.30 2.49 -11.37
CA LYS A 34 -16.54 1.20 -12.03
C LYS A 34 -16.69 1.35 -13.55
N GLY A 35 -15.99 0.50 -14.31
CA GLY A 35 -16.01 0.52 -15.78
C GLY A 35 -15.20 1.65 -16.42
N VAL A 36 -14.60 2.54 -15.63
CA VAL A 36 -13.79 3.65 -16.12
C VAL A 36 -12.33 3.26 -16.21
N ARG A 37 -11.69 3.64 -17.31
CA ARG A 37 -10.25 3.46 -17.53
C ARG A 37 -9.48 4.76 -17.29
N LEU A 38 -8.54 4.73 -16.34
CA LEU A 38 -7.51 5.74 -16.21
C LEU A 38 -6.22 5.22 -16.86
N THR A 39 -5.82 5.86 -17.96
CA THR A 39 -4.52 5.61 -18.60
C THR A 39 -3.53 6.65 -18.10
N VAL A 40 -2.38 6.22 -17.59
CA VAL A 40 -1.33 7.11 -17.09
C VAL A 40 -0.10 6.93 -17.97
N GLN A 41 0.28 7.98 -18.71
CA GLN A 41 1.48 7.94 -19.54
C GLN A 41 2.74 7.74 -18.70
N ASP A 42 3.76 7.13 -19.30
CA ASP A 42 5.02 6.85 -18.63
C ASP A 42 5.66 8.12 -18.02
N ASN A 43 6.16 8.00 -16.80
CA ASN A 43 6.73 9.09 -15.99
C ASN A 43 5.76 10.17 -15.52
N THR A 44 4.44 9.95 -15.61
CA THR A 44 3.47 10.89 -15.05
C THR A 44 3.57 10.91 -13.51
N THR A 45 3.52 12.12 -12.95
CA THR A 45 3.46 12.34 -11.50
C THR A 45 2.07 12.79 -11.10
N ILE A 46 1.51 12.11 -10.11
CA ILE A 46 0.30 12.49 -9.39
C ILE A 46 0.73 12.99 -8.01
N LEU A 47 0.17 14.10 -7.57
CA LEU A 47 0.36 14.64 -6.23
C LEU A 47 -0.92 14.46 -5.41
N LEU A 48 -0.81 14.04 -4.16
CA LEU A 48 -1.90 14.01 -3.19
C LEU A 48 -1.74 15.19 -2.23
N VAL A 49 -2.76 16.03 -2.12
CA VAL A 49 -2.73 17.20 -1.22
C VAL A 49 -2.78 16.74 0.23
N ASN A 50 -1.80 17.14 1.03
CA ASN A 50 -1.83 16.93 2.46
C ASN A 50 -2.87 17.83 3.14
N GLY A 51 -3.48 17.30 4.21
CA GLY A 51 -4.44 18.02 5.05
C GLY A 51 -5.79 17.32 5.14
N GLU A 52 -6.68 17.89 5.94
CA GLU A 52 -7.99 17.29 6.20
C GLU A 52 -8.97 17.55 5.05
N PHE A 53 -9.68 16.49 4.65
CA PHE A 53 -10.78 16.56 3.70
C PHE A 53 -11.99 15.86 4.30
N PRO A 54 -12.84 16.56 5.09
CA PRO A 54 -13.89 15.94 5.92
C PRO A 54 -14.95 15.13 5.16
N LYS A 55 -15.07 15.34 3.85
CA LYS A 55 -16.00 14.60 2.97
C LYS A 55 -15.43 13.30 2.42
N SER A 56 -14.12 13.08 2.57
CA SER A 56 -13.50 11.79 2.22
C SER A 56 -13.78 10.75 3.30
N CYS A 57 -13.94 9.49 2.92
CA CYS A 57 -14.07 8.36 3.83
C CYS A 57 -12.88 8.26 4.80
N VAL A 58 -11.66 8.47 4.31
CA VAL A 58 -10.42 8.50 5.11
C VAL A 58 -10.07 9.91 5.63
N ARG A 59 -10.99 10.88 5.50
CA ARG A 59 -10.85 12.28 5.95
C ARG A 59 -9.59 12.99 5.42
N ARG A 60 -9.01 12.52 4.32
CA ARG A 60 -7.77 13.01 3.69
C ARG A 60 -7.91 12.99 2.16
N SER A 61 -6.94 13.57 1.45
CA SER A 61 -6.92 13.43 -0.01
C SER A 61 -6.46 12.03 -0.40
N THR A 62 -7.19 11.36 -1.28
CA THR A 62 -6.92 9.97 -1.65
C THR A 62 -7.30 9.71 -3.10
N LEU A 63 -6.58 8.80 -3.75
CA LEU A 63 -6.93 8.27 -5.07
C LEU A 63 -7.35 6.81 -4.93
N ILE A 64 -8.62 6.54 -5.20
CA ILE A 64 -9.21 5.21 -5.06
C ILE A 64 -9.58 4.68 -6.45
N PHE A 65 -9.09 3.50 -6.80
CA PHE A 65 -9.55 2.74 -7.95
C PHE A 65 -10.68 1.82 -7.50
N ASP A 66 -11.93 2.19 -7.77
CA ASP A 66 -13.10 1.43 -7.30
C ASP A 66 -13.16 0.03 -7.93
N GLN A 67 -13.93 -0.86 -7.30
CA GLN A 67 -14.22 -2.19 -7.84
C GLN A 67 -14.75 -2.11 -9.28
N GLY A 68 -14.11 -2.84 -10.20
CA GLY A 68 -14.41 -2.86 -11.63
C GLY A 68 -13.81 -1.70 -12.41
N SER A 69 -12.97 -0.85 -11.80
CA SER A 69 -12.20 0.20 -12.50
C SER A 69 -10.95 -0.37 -13.16
N ILE A 70 -10.35 0.44 -14.06
CA ILE A 70 -9.21 0.01 -14.87
C ILE A 70 -8.08 1.03 -14.74
N LEU A 71 -6.89 0.57 -14.34
CA LEU A 71 -5.63 1.32 -14.43
C LEU A 71 -4.76 0.72 -15.53
N VAL A 72 -4.27 1.58 -16.42
CA VAL A 72 -3.19 1.24 -17.37
C VAL A 72 -2.08 2.26 -17.22
N ALA A 73 -0.92 1.83 -16.74
CA ALA A 73 0.27 2.67 -16.59
C ALA A 73 1.53 1.94 -17.05
N ASP A 74 2.59 2.69 -17.35
CA ASP A 74 3.94 2.14 -17.41
C ASP A 74 4.63 2.36 -16.05
N ARG A 75 5.18 3.56 -15.83
CA ARG A 75 5.67 4.04 -14.53
C ARG A 75 4.80 5.18 -14.02
N LEU A 76 4.13 4.93 -12.89
CA LEU A 76 3.34 5.92 -12.15
C LEU A 76 4.08 6.34 -10.88
N TYR A 77 4.14 7.65 -10.63
CA TYR A 77 4.69 8.23 -9.41
C TYR A 77 3.60 8.97 -8.65
N VAL A 78 3.45 8.70 -7.36
CA VAL A 78 2.49 9.37 -6.49
C VAL A 78 3.23 9.98 -5.29
N ARG A 79 3.01 11.26 -5.01
CA ARG A 79 3.75 12.00 -3.96
C ARG A 79 2.86 12.91 -3.15
N ALA A 80 3.20 13.17 -1.88
CA ALA A 80 2.56 14.25 -1.14
C ALA A 80 2.89 15.63 -1.69
N CYS A 81 1.93 16.55 -1.56
CA CYS A 81 2.14 17.99 -1.79
C CYS A 81 1.45 18.87 -0.74
N THR A 82 1.85 20.14 -0.68
CA THR A 82 1.14 21.17 0.09
C THR A 82 -0.20 21.55 -0.57
N GLN A 83 -1.01 22.34 0.14
CA GLN A 83 -2.19 23.02 -0.43
C GLN A 83 -1.88 23.98 -1.59
N THR A 84 -0.60 24.36 -1.75
CA THR A 84 -0.10 25.15 -2.90
C THR A 84 0.54 24.27 -3.97
N TYR A 85 0.28 22.96 -3.93
CA TYR A 85 0.68 21.95 -4.89
C TYR A 85 2.20 21.77 -5.06
N LYS A 86 2.97 22.14 -4.02
CA LYS A 86 4.42 21.91 -3.99
C LYS A 86 4.70 20.53 -3.39
N PRO A 87 5.48 19.65 -4.04
CA PRO A 87 5.87 18.37 -3.46
C PRO A 87 6.58 18.55 -2.12
N VAL A 88 6.30 17.67 -1.16
CA VAL A 88 6.88 17.71 0.20
C VAL A 88 7.37 16.34 0.66
N LYS A 89 8.20 16.35 1.70
CA LYS A 89 8.73 15.16 2.39
C LYS A 89 8.02 14.91 3.73
N LEU A 90 6.72 15.18 3.75
CA LEU A 90 5.84 14.98 4.88
C LEU A 90 4.58 14.33 4.36
N ALA A 91 4.11 13.30 5.04
CA ALA A 91 2.92 12.56 4.68
C ALA A 91 1.78 12.94 5.63
N ASN A 92 0.63 13.31 5.07
CA ASN A 92 -0.64 13.53 5.78
C ASN A 92 -1.78 13.54 4.75
N ASN A 93 -1.88 12.44 4.02
CA ASN A 93 -2.88 12.19 2.98
C ASN A 93 -3.43 10.76 3.16
N GLY A 94 -4.36 10.36 2.30
CA GLY A 94 -5.03 9.07 2.37
C GLY A 94 -4.51 8.06 1.37
N GLY A 95 -3.28 8.21 0.87
CA GLY A 95 -2.64 7.20 0.02
C GLY A 95 -3.34 6.89 -1.30
N VAL A 96 -3.07 5.70 -1.80
CA VAL A 96 -3.68 5.15 -3.02
C VAL A 96 -4.29 3.77 -2.74
N TRP A 97 -5.47 3.53 -3.29
CA TRP A 97 -6.26 2.34 -2.99
C TRP A 97 -6.63 1.58 -4.26
N PHE A 98 -6.47 0.27 -4.23
CA PHE A 98 -6.85 -0.64 -5.31
C PHE A 98 -7.93 -1.59 -4.83
N LEU A 99 -9.15 -1.43 -5.35
CA LEU A 99 -10.32 -2.17 -4.91
C LEU A 99 -10.69 -3.24 -5.95
N GLY A 100 -10.77 -4.50 -5.52
CA GLY A 100 -11.07 -5.63 -6.38
C GLY A 100 -12.44 -6.25 -6.14
N ASN A 101 -12.69 -7.36 -6.84
CA ASN A 101 -13.91 -8.15 -6.76
C ASN A 101 -13.62 -9.63 -6.40
N TYR A 102 -12.43 -9.92 -5.89
CA TYR A 102 -12.00 -11.27 -5.50
C TYR A 102 -12.60 -11.70 -4.16
N SER A 103 -12.53 -10.84 -3.15
CA SER A 103 -13.09 -11.12 -1.82
C SER A 103 -13.71 -9.87 -1.19
N HIS A 104 -14.50 -10.07 -0.15
CA HIS A 104 -14.98 -9.01 0.72
C HIS A 104 -13.79 -8.45 1.50
N ALA A 105 -13.68 -7.13 1.63
CA ALA A 105 -12.64 -6.50 2.44
C ALA A 105 -13.13 -5.13 2.91
N SER A 106 -12.66 -4.69 4.07
CA SER A 106 -13.00 -3.38 4.63
C SER A 106 -11.88 -2.88 5.52
N LYS A 107 -11.46 -1.63 5.32
CA LYS A 107 -10.49 -0.91 6.15
C LYS A 107 -10.76 0.60 6.02
N ASP A 108 -10.63 1.38 7.10
CA ASP A 108 -10.73 2.87 7.12
C ASP A 108 -11.99 3.46 6.45
N GLY A 109 -13.11 2.75 6.54
CA GLY A 109 -14.36 3.14 5.88
C GLY A 109 -14.37 2.93 4.36
N VAL A 110 -13.32 2.35 3.78
CA VAL A 110 -13.26 1.83 2.41
C VAL A 110 -13.63 0.35 2.45
N SER A 111 -14.59 -0.08 1.63
CA SER A 111 -14.99 -1.49 1.58
C SER A 111 -15.31 -1.95 0.17
N VAL A 112 -15.12 -3.24 -0.05
CA VAL A 112 -15.55 -3.96 -1.25
C VAL A 112 -16.42 -5.13 -0.88
N LYS A 113 -17.42 -5.38 -1.73
CA LYS A 113 -18.29 -6.54 -1.62
C LYS A 113 -18.19 -7.35 -2.90
N THR A 114 -17.81 -8.62 -2.79
CA THR A 114 -17.80 -9.55 -3.91
C THR A 114 -19.17 -9.59 -4.58
N ASN A 115 -19.19 -9.36 -5.88
CA ASN A 115 -20.38 -9.42 -6.70
C ASN A 115 -20.02 -9.98 -8.08
N ARG A 116 -20.41 -11.24 -8.34
CA ARG A 116 -20.13 -11.93 -9.60
C ARG A 116 -20.74 -11.28 -10.85
N ARG A 117 -21.69 -10.34 -10.68
CA ARG A 117 -22.25 -9.54 -11.79
C ARG A 117 -21.42 -8.31 -12.11
N ASN A 118 -20.52 -7.90 -11.22
CA ASN A 118 -19.61 -6.79 -11.48
C ASN A 118 -18.43 -7.27 -12.33
N PRO A 119 -17.98 -6.48 -13.32
CA PRO A 119 -16.70 -6.73 -13.96
C PRO A 119 -15.60 -6.74 -12.91
N LEU A 120 -14.60 -7.58 -13.16
CA LEU A 120 -13.34 -7.55 -12.44
C LEU A 120 -12.65 -6.20 -12.64
N SER A 121 -11.94 -5.73 -11.62
CA SER A 121 -10.97 -4.65 -11.78
C SER A 121 -9.84 -5.09 -12.72
N SER A 122 -9.12 -4.13 -13.30
CA SER A 122 -7.94 -4.43 -14.11
C SER A 122 -6.85 -3.39 -13.87
N PHE A 123 -5.83 -3.79 -13.11
CA PHE A 123 -4.73 -2.92 -12.72
C PHE A 123 -3.44 -3.39 -13.38
N THR A 124 -2.96 -2.62 -14.35
CA THR A 124 -1.72 -2.92 -15.07
C THR A 124 -0.72 -1.78 -14.93
N ALA A 125 0.48 -2.09 -14.42
CA ALA A 125 1.61 -1.17 -14.42
C ALA A 125 2.95 -1.93 -14.45
N LYS A 126 4.00 -1.32 -15.02
CA LYS A 126 5.36 -1.83 -14.81
C LYS A 126 5.90 -1.43 -13.43
N LEU A 127 5.54 -0.24 -12.97
CA LEU A 127 5.94 0.32 -11.68
C LEU A 127 4.88 1.29 -11.14
N ILE A 128 4.57 1.18 -9.85
CA ILE A 128 3.99 2.26 -9.06
C ILE A 128 4.95 2.61 -7.94
N ALA A 129 5.30 3.89 -7.82
CA ALA A 129 6.17 4.38 -6.76
C ALA A 129 5.47 5.49 -5.94
N THR A 130 5.32 5.27 -4.65
CA THR A 130 4.72 6.21 -3.69
C THR A 130 5.79 6.87 -2.84
N TYR A 131 5.61 8.16 -2.54
CA TYR A 131 6.55 8.94 -1.74
C TYR A 131 5.79 9.80 -0.74
N TYR A 132 6.04 9.58 0.55
CA TYR A 132 5.43 10.34 1.63
C TYR A 132 3.90 10.30 1.57
N LEU A 133 3.33 9.09 1.47
CA LEU A 133 1.89 8.90 1.48
C LEU A 133 1.43 8.34 2.84
N GLY A 134 0.12 8.41 3.06
CA GLY A 134 -0.50 7.95 4.30
C GLY A 134 -0.52 9.02 5.39
N ARG A 135 -0.92 8.60 6.58
CA ARG A 135 -1.09 9.45 7.76
C ARG A 135 -0.79 8.65 9.02
N PRO A 136 0.09 9.16 9.90
CA PRO A 136 0.38 8.46 11.14
C PRO A 136 -0.81 8.55 12.07
N ASP A 137 -0.80 7.64 13.02
CA ASP A 137 -1.64 7.67 14.19
C ASP A 137 -1.53 9.03 14.92
N ASP A 138 -2.64 9.63 15.35
CA ASP A 138 -2.64 10.98 15.94
C ASP A 138 -2.05 10.92 17.37
N PRO A 139 -0.83 11.46 17.62
CA PRO A 139 -0.11 11.21 18.87
C PRO A 139 -0.72 11.93 20.09
N THR A 140 -1.72 12.81 19.86
CA THR A 140 -2.37 13.57 20.92
C THR A 140 -3.81 13.11 21.13
N PRO A 141 -4.17 12.59 22.33
CA PRO A 141 -5.57 12.51 22.72
C PRO A 141 -6.08 13.94 22.81
N SER A 142 -6.73 14.42 21.75
CA SER A 142 -7.32 15.74 21.80
C SER A 142 -8.30 15.76 22.97
N LYS A 143 -8.13 16.72 23.90
CA LYS A 143 -9.07 16.96 25.02
C LYS A 143 -10.48 17.35 24.53
N ARG A 144 -10.75 17.29 23.22
CA ARG A 144 -12.00 17.61 22.58
C ARG A 144 -12.86 16.36 22.45
N THR A 145 -13.77 16.22 23.42
CA THR A 145 -14.95 15.35 23.42
C THR A 145 -14.71 13.87 23.12
N LYS A 146 -15.23 13.00 23.99
CA LYS A 146 -15.29 11.53 23.89
C LYS A 146 -15.98 10.97 22.60
N ARG A 147 -16.14 11.79 21.57
CA ARG A 147 -16.81 11.55 20.29
C ARG A 147 -15.97 11.94 19.07
N ALA A 148 -14.81 12.58 19.25
CA ALA A 148 -13.79 12.57 18.21
C ALA A 148 -13.22 11.15 18.21
N GLN A 149 -13.82 10.28 17.40
CA GLN A 149 -13.25 8.96 17.10
C GLN A 149 -11.76 9.17 16.87
N ARG A 150 -10.93 8.39 17.59
CA ARG A 150 -9.56 8.15 17.15
C ARG A 150 -9.69 7.83 15.67
N THR A 151 -9.17 8.72 14.86
CA THR A 151 -9.12 8.49 13.44
C THR A 151 -7.97 7.51 13.28
N ASP A 152 -8.26 6.23 13.04
CA ASP A 152 -7.26 5.22 12.63
C ASP A 152 -6.35 5.82 11.58
N ASP A 153 -5.06 5.54 11.71
CA ASP A 153 -4.05 5.72 10.68
C ASP A 153 -4.52 5.33 9.26
N VAL A 154 -3.71 5.71 8.27
CA VAL A 154 -4.09 5.50 6.87
C VAL A 154 -2.83 5.20 6.08
N ASP A 155 -2.82 4.05 5.40
CA ASP A 155 -1.63 3.60 4.68
C ASP A 155 -1.28 4.49 3.49
N GLY A 156 -0.02 4.35 3.07
CA GLY A 156 0.43 4.95 1.81
C GLY A 156 -0.08 4.21 0.56
N PHE A 157 -0.34 2.90 0.66
CA PHE A 157 -0.68 2.03 -0.46
C PHE A 157 -1.48 0.81 0.03
N SER A 158 -2.75 0.71 -0.37
CA SER A 158 -3.65 -0.35 0.12
C SER A 158 -4.29 -1.14 -1.03
N VAL A 159 -4.39 -2.45 -0.87
CA VAL A 159 -4.98 -3.39 -1.83
C VAL A 159 -6.07 -4.22 -1.15
N LEU A 160 -7.32 -4.03 -1.55
CA LEU A 160 -8.48 -4.62 -0.88
C LEU A 160 -9.28 -5.51 -1.83
N GLY A 161 -9.42 -6.79 -1.47
CA GLY A 161 -10.26 -7.75 -2.19
C GLY A 161 -9.84 -7.95 -3.65
N VAL A 162 -8.54 -7.86 -3.98
CA VAL A 162 -8.00 -7.97 -5.35
C VAL A 162 -7.48 -9.37 -5.61
N GLY A 163 -7.85 -9.98 -6.74
CA GLY A 163 -7.36 -11.30 -7.14
C GLY A 163 -6.30 -11.27 -8.25
N LYS A 164 -5.67 -12.42 -8.51
CA LYS A 164 -4.65 -12.57 -9.57
C LYS A 164 -5.12 -12.14 -10.96
N ALA A 165 -6.40 -12.33 -11.27
CA ALA A 165 -6.97 -11.93 -12.56
C ALA A 165 -7.13 -10.40 -12.70
N GLU A 166 -7.10 -9.67 -11.59
CA GLU A 166 -7.28 -8.22 -11.53
C GLU A 166 -5.93 -7.48 -11.46
N TRP A 167 -4.87 -8.16 -11.01
CA TRP A 167 -3.58 -7.57 -10.71
C TRP A 167 -2.48 -7.96 -11.70
N ASN A 168 -1.97 -6.96 -12.41
CA ASN A 168 -0.81 -7.06 -13.30
C ASN A 168 0.12 -5.84 -13.11
N ILE A 169 0.32 -5.44 -11.85
CA ILE A 169 1.34 -4.45 -11.49
C ILE A 169 2.63 -5.21 -11.16
N SER A 170 3.69 -4.99 -11.93
CA SER A 170 4.93 -5.76 -11.81
C SER A 170 5.79 -5.33 -10.61
N GLU A 171 5.77 -4.05 -10.26
CA GLU A 171 6.65 -3.50 -9.22
C GLU A 171 5.95 -2.43 -8.41
N VAL A 172 6.11 -2.52 -7.09
CA VAL A 172 5.68 -1.49 -6.14
C VAL A 172 6.90 -0.98 -5.38
N ARG A 173 6.99 0.33 -5.23
CA ARG A 173 7.97 0.97 -4.36
C ARG A 173 7.27 1.93 -3.41
N SER A 174 7.46 1.74 -2.11
CA SER A 174 6.91 2.62 -1.08
C SER A 174 8.04 3.28 -0.29
N PHE A 175 8.08 4.61 -0.33
CA PHE A 175 9.11 5.41 0.32
C PHE A 175 8.48 6.32 1.36
N HIS A 176 8.90 6.17 2.61
CA HIS A 176 8.52 7.04 3.71
C HIS A 176 7.00 7.14 3.92
N SER A 177 6.30 6.00 3.89
CA SER A 177 4.91 5.97 4.33
C SER A 177 4.80 6.54 5.73
N ALA A 178 3.74 7.31 5.99
CA ALA A 178 3.46 7.86 7.31
C ALA A 178 2.88 6.82 8.28
N ASP A 179 2.64 5.64 7.77
CA ASP A 179 1.98 4.51 8.40
C ASP A 179 2.59 3.24 7.78
N ASP A 180 1.81 2.19 7.56
CA ASP A 180 2.23 1.01 6.79
C ASP A 180 2.61 1.37 5.35
N ALA A 181 3.67 0.73 4.87
CA ALA A 181 4.18 0.97 3.52
C ALA A 181 3.38 0.24 2.44
N PHE A 182 2.84 -0.93 2.74
CA PHE A 182 2.16 -1.80 1.78
C PHE A 182 1.14 -2.68 2.51
N ASP A 183 -0.13 -2.26 2.45
CA ASP A 183 -1.24 -2.97 3.08
C ASP A 183 -2.00 -3.82 2.05
N VAL A 184 -2.26 -5.08 2.41
CA VAL A 184 -3.03 -6.00 1.59
C VAL A 184 -4.05 -6.76 2.43
N THR A 185 -5.33 -6.47 2.21
CA THR A 185 -6.46 -7.12 2.91
C THR A 185 -7.25 -8.02 1.96
N ASN A 186 -7.53 -9.27 2.38
CA ASN A 186 -8.37 -10.25 1.67
C ASN A 186 -8.07 -10.39 0.16
N SER A 187 -6.80 -10.38 -0.21
CA SER A 187 -6.35 -10.32 -1.60
C SER A 187 -5.37 -11.43 -1.96
N HIS A 188 -5.26 -11.71 -3.26
CA HIS A 188 -4.25 -12.60 -3.82
C HIS A 188 -3.56 -11.93 -5.01
N ILE A 189 -2.34 -11.43 -4.79
CA ILE A 189 -1.59 -10.67 -5.80
C ILE A 189 -0.18 -11.23 -5.99
N SER A 190 0.43 -10.88 -7.13
CA SER A 190 1.82 -11.21 -7.43
C SER A 190 2.57 -9.98 -7.93
N LEU A 191 3.82 -9.87 -7.49
CA LEU A 191 4.76 -8.81 -7.85
C LEU A 191 6.05 -9.46 -8.36
N LYS A 192 6.68 -8.84 -9.36
CA LYS A 192 8.08 -9.16 -9.65
C LYS A 192 8.97 -8.56 -8.57
N ARG A 193 8.70 -7.32 -8.15
CA ARG A 193 9.57 -6.59 -7.24
C ARG A 193 8.79 -5.75 -6.24
N LEU A 194 9.20 -5.79 -4.98
CA LEU A 194 8.71 -4.90 -3.93
C LEU A 194 9.90 -4.21 -3.27
N GLN A 195 9.83 -2.90 -3.15
CA GLN A 195 10.78 -2.11 -2.38
C GLN A 195 10.05 -1.24 -1.36
N ILE A 196 10.45 -1.35 -0.10
CA ILE A 196 9.94 -0.55 1.00
C ILE A 196 11.11 0.13 1.68
N THR A 197 10.98 1.42 1.99
CA THR A 197 12.04 2.19 2.62
C THR A 197 11.46 3.15 3.62
N LEU A 198 11.84 2.92 4.88
CA LEU A 198 11.60 3.79 6.03
C LEU A 198 10.12 4.19 6.21
N PRO A 199 9.16 3.25 6.24
CA PRO A 199 7.83 3.54 6.77
C PRO A 199 7.90 4.02 8.22
N VAL A 200 6.83 4.65 8.67
CA VAL A 200 6.66 4.98 10.08
C VAL A 200 6.24 3.73 10.86
N GLU A 201 5.39 2.87 10.32
CA GLU A 201 4.94 1.64 10.97
C GLU A 201 5.51 0.44 10.23
N ASP A 202 4.67 -0.44 9.71
CA ASP A 202 5.12 -1.71 9.17
C ASP A 202 5.57 -1.62 7.72
N GLY A 203 6.42 -2.56 7.38
CA GLY A 203 6.86 -2.74 6.02
C GLY A 203 5.72 -3.29 5.15
N MET A 204 5.15 -4.39 5.60
CA MET A 204 4.03 -5.08 4.97
C MET A 204 3.03 -5.43 6.05
N ASN A 205 1.81 -4.93 5.91
CA ASN A 205 0.66 -5.34 6.72
C ASN A 205 -0.27 -6.18 5.84
N ILE A 206 -0.40 -7.46 6.18
CA ILE A 206 -1.02 -8.47 5.33
C ILE A 206 -2.11 -9.19 6.13
N SER A 207 -3.37 -8.84 5.89
CA SER A 207 -4.52 -9.45 6.57
C SER A 207 -5.25 -10.40 5.62
N SER A 208 -5.31 -11.67 5.99
CA SER A 208 -5.98 -12.76 5.26
C SER A 208 -5.69 -12.80 3.75
N SER A 209 -4.42 -12.60 3.41
CA SER A 209 -3.99 -12.35 2.03
C SER A 209 -2.80 -13.21 1.60
N ARG A 210 -2.63 -13.38 0.29
CA ARG A 210 -1.43 -14.00 -0.30
C ARG A 210 -0.72 -13.03 -1.24
N VAL A 211 0.53 -12.70 -0.90
CA VAL A 211 1.42 -11.86 -1.72
C VAL A 211 2.59 -12.69 -2.23
N GLU A 212 2.71 -12.82 -3.55
CA GLU A 212 3.79 -13.55 -4.21
C GLU A 212 4.86 -12.59 -4.74
N ILE A 213 6.13 -12.81 -4.41
CA ILE A 213 7.26 -11.98 -4.85
C ILE A 213 8.26 -12.84 -5.62
N HIS A 214 8.39 -12.56 -6.91
CA HIS A 214 9.14 -13.42 -7.83
C HIS A 214 10.62 -13.09 -7.95
N HIS A 215 11.01 -11.80 -8.04
CA HIS A 215 12.38 -11.41 -8.40
C HIS A 215 13.13 -10.67 -7.29
N SER A 216 12.50 -9.73 -6.58
CA SER A 216 13.18 -9.08 -5.46
C SER A 216 12.25 -8.51 -4.39
N LEU A 217 12.63 -8.71 -3.13
CA LEU A 217 12.09 -8.02 -1.97
C LEU A 217 13.20 -7.18 -1.32
N ARG A 218 12.99 -5.88 -1.17
CA ARG A 218 13.91 -4.98 -0.47
C ARG A 218 13.17 -4.19 0.56
N MET A 219 13.53 -4.35 1.83
CA MET A 219 12.90 -3.65 2.94
C MET A 219 13.98 -3.13 3.86
N HIS A 220 13.93 -1.82 4.09
CA HIS A 220 14.80 -1.15 5.05
C HIS A 220 13.92 -0.33 5.99
N LEU A 221 13.77 -0.84 7.21
CA LEU A 221 13.02 -0.23 8.29
C LEU A 221 14.02 0.22 9.34
N ARG A 222 13.89 1.47 9.78
CA ARG A 222 14.74 1.98 10.87
C ARG A 222 14.09 1.62 12.19
N LYS A 223 14.80 0.88 13.05
CA LYS A 223 14.39 0.74 14.45
C LYS A 223 14.31 2.12 15.09
N THR A 224 13.14 2.47 15.62
CA THR A 224 12.94 3.67 16.44
C THR A 224 12.41 3.27 17.82
N LYS A 225 11.97 4.24 18.62
CA LYS A 225 11.32 3.98 19.93
C LYS A 225 9.81 3.76 19.81
N ALA A 226 9.22 3.94 18.62
CA ALA A 226 7.81 3.63 18.40
C ALA A 226 7.60 2.11 18.42
N LYS A 227 6.47 1.68 18.99
CA LYS A 227 5.94 0.31 18.93
C LYS A 227 5.32 0.09 17.52
N ASP A 228 5.14 -1.16 17.09
CA ASP A 228 4.69 -1.57 15.74
C ASP A 228 5.56 -1.09 14.59
N ARG A 229 6.64 -1.85 14.30
CA ARG A 229 7.52 -1.60 13.16
C ARG A 229 8.14 -2.89 12.66
N ASP A 230 7.29 -3.80 12.25
CA ASP A 230 7.67 -5.09 11.73
C ASP A 230 7.88 -5.06 10.22
N LEU A 231 8.85 -5.86 9.77
CA LEU A 231 9.04 -6.14 8.35
C LEU A 231 7.78 -6.82 7.80
N PHE A 232 7.16 -7.68 8.61
CA PHE A 232 5.99 -8.44 8.25
C PHE A 232 5.02 -8.46 9.43
N ASP A 233 3.95 -7.69 9.34
CA ASP A 233 2.78 -7.84 10.20
C ASP A 233 1.70 -8.62 9.44
N LEU A 234 1.27 -9.75 10.01
CA LEU A 234 0.42 -10.73 9.34
C LEU A 234 -0.77 -11.12 10.21
N GLU A 235 -1.94 -10.61 9.86
CA GLU A 235 -3.18 -10.88 10.56
C GLU A 235 -4.02 -11.96 9.86
N THR A 236 -4.84 -12.67 10.63
CA THR A 236 -5.65 -13.80 10.14
C THR A 236 -7.15 -13.66 10.36
N ASP A 237 -7.69 -12.47 10.13
CA ASP A 237 -9.11 -12.17 10.34
C ASP A 237 -10.04 -13.16 9.63
N ASP A 238 -10.01 -13.23 8.30
CA ASP A 238 -10.89 -14.09 7.50
C ASP A 238 -10.20 -15.36 6.97
N GLY A 239 -8.94 -15.57 7.36
CA GLY A 239 -8.11 -16.68 6.92
C GLY A 239 -6.62 -16.38 7.04
N ALA A 240 -5.79 -17.35 6.68
CA ALA A 240 -4.34 -17.25 6.79
C ALA A 240 -3.72 -16.18 5.87
N SER A 241 -2.60 -15.62 6.31
CA SER A 241 -1.78 -14.66 5.58
C SER A 241 -0.45 -15.26 5.15
N PHE A 242 -0.02 -14.93 3.93
CA PHE A 242 1.16 -15.49 3.29
C PHE A 242 1.93 -14.45 2.48
N VAL A 243 3.24 -14.41 2.69
CA VAL A 243 4.20 -13.78 1.78
C VAL A 243 5.12 -14.86 1.22
N GLU A 244 5.04 -15.09 -0.09
CA GLU A 244 5.83 -16.11 -0.78
C GLU A 244 7.00 -15.48 -1.53
N LEU A 245 8.21 -15.90 -1.18
CA LEU A 245 9.42 -15.49 -1.89
C LEU A 245 9.88 -16.65 -2.77
N TYR A 246 9.80 -16.48 -4.08
CA TYR A 246 10.12 -17.56 -5.02
C TYR A 246 11.62 -17.87 -5.08
N SER A 247 11.96 -19.09 -5.51
CA SER A 247 13.35 -19.43 -5.83
C SER A 247 13.95 -18.44 -6.82
N GLY A 248 15.18 -18.01 -6.57
CA GLY A 248 15.87 -16.99 -7.35
C GLY A 248 15.56 -15.55 -6.95
N CYS A 249 14.63 -15.31 -6.01
CA CYS A 249 14.33 -13.97 -5.51
C CYS A 249 15.53 -13.38 -4.75
N TRP A 250 15.86 -12.12 -5.05
CA TRP A 250 16.85 -11.33 -4.33
C TRP A 250 16.20 -10.65 -3.14
N VAL A 251 16.61 -11.03 -1.93
CA VAL A 251 16.04 -10.53 -0.69
C VAL A 251 17.06 -9.64 0.02
N THR A 252 16.62 -8.47 0.45
CA THR A 252 17.37 -7.58 1.36
C THR A 252 16.40 -7.10 2.42
N LEU A 253 16.60 -7.55 3.65
CA LEU A 253 15.79 -7.21 4.82
C LEU A 253 16.70 -6.61 5.88
N GLU A 254 16.26 -5.50 6.45
CA GLU A 254 16.88 -4.83 7.58
C GLU A 254 15.76 -4.15 8.38
N GLY A 255 15.50 -4.63 9.60
CA GLY A 255 14.37 -4.20 10.42
C GLY A 255 14.10 -5.14 11.59
N VAL A 256 12.89 -5.10 12.15
CA VAL A 256 12.37 -6.12 13.10
C VAL A 256 11.48 -7.08 12.32
N PHE A 257 11.39 -8.36 12.66
CA PHE A 257 10.74 -9.33 11.76
C PHE A 257 9.20 -9.32 11.73
N GLY A 258 8.51 -9.23 12.87
CA GLY A 258 7.12 -9.68 13.02
C GLY A 258 7.02 -10.73 14.13
N ASP A 259 6.19 -10.53 15.16
CA ASP A 259 6.10 -11.46 16.32
C ASP A 259 5.06 -12.54 16.08
N GLN A 260 4.04 -12.21 15.30
CA GLN A 260 2.98 -13.10 14.86
C GLN A 260 3.34 -13.88 13.57
N ALA A 261 4.46 -13.56 12.93
CA ALA A 261 4.86 -14.14 11.64
C ALA A 261 5.84 -15.33 11.79
N VAL A 262 5.56 -16.43 11.09
CA VAL A 262 6.45 -17.59 10.99
C VAL A 262 7.27 -17.55 9.71
N LEU A 263 8.59 -17.73 9.81
CA LEU A 263 9.50 -17.89 8.66
C LEU A 263 9.83 -19.37 8.41
N SER A 264 9.43 -19.87 7.25
CA SER A 264 9.85 -21.16 6.71
C SER A 264 10.89 -20.94 5.59
N SER A 265 12.16 -21.14 5.93
CA SER A 265 13.29 -21.05 4.99
C SER A 265 14.48 -21.87 5.49
N THR A 266 15.21 -22.49 4.56
CA THR A 266 16.48 -23.17 4.86
C THR A 266 17.70 -22.25 4.75
N GLN A 267 17.52 -21.03 4.25
CA GLN A 267 18.62 -20.10 3.93
C GLN A 267 18.58 -18.81 4.73
N MET A 268 17.38 -18.35 5.07
CA MET A 268 17.21 -17.14 5.87
C MET A 268 17.39 -17.48 7.35
N PRO A 269 18.07 -16.63 8.15
CA PRO A 269 18.18 -16.81 9.60
C PRO A 269 16.80 -17.00 10.23
N LYS A 270 16.71 -17.80 11.30
CA LYS A 270 15.46 -17.89 12.05
C LYS A 270 15.11 -16.51 12.62
N ALA A 271 13.87 -16.08 12.41
CA ALA A 271 13.33 -14.92 13.10
C ALA A 271 13.25 -15.22 14.61
N ILE A 272 13.52 -14.21 15.44
CA ILE A 272 13.32 -14.30 16.88
C ILE A 272 12.03 -13.56 17.18
N THR A 273 10.97 -14.30 17.49
CA THR A 273 9.60 -13.78 17.64
C THR A 273 9.09 -13.74 19.08
N ARG A 274 9.95 -14.05 20.06
CA ARG A 274 9.56 -14.31 21.47
C ARG A 274 10.03 -13.26 22.48
N ASP A 275 10.87 -12.31 22.06
CA ASP A 275 11.48 -11.29 22.92
C ASP A 275 10.89 -9.91 22.61
N ASP A 276 9.63 -9.63 22.97
CA ASP A 276 8.92 -8.34 22.73
C ASP A 276 9.31 -7.66 21.39
N ASN A 277 9.53 -8.50 20.38
CA ASN A 277 10.13 -8.20 19.08
C ASN A 277 11.07 -7.00 18.98
N GLU A 278 12.14 -6.96 19.78
CA GLU A 278 13.09 -5.84 19.71
C GLU A 278 14.40 -6.15 18.97
N ARG A 279 14.60 -7.38 18.50
CA ARG A 279 15.87 -7.77 17.88
C ARG A 279 15.92 -7.42 16.40
N LEU A 280 17.02 -6.78 16.01
CA LEU A 280 17.32 -6.52 14.61
C LEU A 280 17.41 -7.83 13.84
N TYR A 281 16.58 -7.96 12.82
CA TYR A 281 16.63 -8.99 11.80
C TYR A 281 17.30 -8.45 10.54
N SER A 282 18.21 -9.22 9.96
CA SER A 282 18.80 -8.88 8.67
C SER A 282 19.07 -10.09 7.81
N PHE A 283 18.84 -9.93 6.52
CA PHE A 283 19.22 -10.92 5.51
C PHE A 283 19.52 -10.22 4.19
N LYS A 284 20.58 -10.65 3.51
CA LYS A 284 20.90 -10.18 2.16
C LYS A 284 21.43 -11.34 1.34
N GLY A 285 20.69 -11.71 0.30
CA GLY A 285 21.09 -12.80 -0.57
C GLY A 285 20.06 -13.16 -1.62
N LYS A 286 20.47 -14.02 -2.55
CA LYS A 286 19.57 -14.64 -3.52
C LYS A 286 19.10 -15.99 -2.98
N LEU A 287 17.79 -16.21 -2.96
CA LEU A 287 17.20 -17.47 -2.56
C LEU A 287 17.50 -18.57 -3.60
N ARG A 288 17.88 -19.75 -3.13
CA ARG A 288 18.09 -20.98 -3.92
C ARG A 288 16.83 -21.85 -3.90
N SER A 289 16.12 -21.89 -2.78
CA SER A 289 14.76 -22.46 -2.65
C SER A 289 13.77 -21.36 -2.32
N ALA A 290 12.47 -21.60 -2.54
CA ALA A 290 11.45 -20.68 -2.06
C ALA A 290 11.50 -20.52 -0.54
N ALA A 291 11.02 -19.38 -0.05
CA ALA A 291 10.79 -19.11 1.36
C ALA A 291 9.35 -18.64 1.56
N LEU A 292 8.77 -18.96 2.72
CA LEU A 292 7.40 -18.59 3.07
C LEU A 292 7.43 -17.85 4.41
N ILE A 293 6.80 -16.68 4.45
CA ILE A 293 6.43 -15.99 5.68
C ILE A 293 4.92 -16.13 5.81
N TYR A 294 4.42 -16.56 6.97
CA TYR A 294 3.00 -16.82 7.13
C TYR A 294 2.49 -16.65 8.56
N SER A 295 1.19 -16.42 8.68
CA SER A 295 0.39 -16.57 9.89
C SER A 295 -0.87 -17.36 9.53
N ILE A 296 -1.26 -18.36 10.34
CA ILE A 296 -2.32 -19.33 10.00
C ILE A 296 -3.44 -19.45 11.04
N ASP A 297 -3.21 -19.01 12.27
CA ASP A 297 -4.20 -19.08 13.34
C ASP A 297 -4.48 -17.65 13.83
N ARG A 298 -5.74 -17.38 14.20
CA ARG A 298 -6.06 -16.19 15.00
C ARG A 298 -5.43 -16.42 16.36
N ASP A 299 -4.61 -15.49 16.82
CA ASP A 299 -4.06 -15.50 18.18
C ASP A 299 -5.13 -15.77 19.26
#